data_AF-A0A7W6REY4-F1
#
_entry.id   AF-A0A7W6REY4-F1
#
_cell.length_a   1.000
_cell.length_b   1.000
_cell.length_c   1.000
_cell.angle_alpha   90.00
_cell.angle_beta   90.00
_cell.angle_gamma   90.00
#
_symmetry.space_group_name_H-M   'P 1'
#
loop_
_entity.id
_entity.type
_entity.pdbx_description
1 polymer ?
#
loop_
_entity_poly.entity_id
_entity_poly.type
_entity_poly.pdbx_seq_one_letter_code
_entity_poly.pdbx_strand_id
1 'polypeptide(L)'
;MDAALRAAVTQLESAVQEQERAVNRILGLTELLISHAPDRQSRLRIEAIMESCAFQDLTGQRIRKVKALLSRLTTLPPGSVHLAAMPMVPPADEGGAPHSGLSQAEVDRLLGKR
;
A
#
# COMPACT_ATOMS: atom_id res chain seq x y z
N MET A 1 4.29 25.14 -13.98
CA MET A 1 3.53 24.09 -13.25
C MET A 1 4.27 22.75 -13.27
N ASP A 2 4.87 22.40 -14.40
CA ASP A 2 5.62 21.16 -14.63
C ASP A 2 6.75 20.80 -13.67
N ALA A 3 7.60 21.76 -13.25
CA ALA A 3 8.76 21.45 -12.41
C ALA A 3 8.36 21.00 -11.00
N ALA A 4 7.36 21.64 -10.40
CA ALA A 4 6.85 21.27 -9.07
C ALA A 4 6.16 19.90 -9.08
N LEU A 5 5.37 19.62 -10.14
CA LEU A 5 4.71 18.33 -10.30
C LEU A 5 5.71 17.18 -10.52
N ARG A 6 6.75 17.41 -11.35
CA ARG A 6 7.86 16.45 -11.51
C ARG A 6 8.60 16.20 -10.19
N ALA A 7 8.91 17.26 -9.45
CA ALA A 7 9.56 17.14 -8.14
C ALA A 7 8.71 16.31 -7.15
N ALA A 8 7.39 16.53 -7.12
CA ALA A 8 6.48 15.75 -6.27
C ALA A 8 6.44 14.26 -6.64
N VAL A 9 6.46 13.92 -7.94
CA VAL A 9 6.53 12.52 -8.39
C VAL A 9 7.83 11.87 -7.93
N THR A 10 8.97 12.54 -8.10
CA THR A 10 10.28 12.03 -7.65
C THR A 10 10.33 11.84 -6.13
N GLN A 11 9.78 12.77 -5.36
CA GLN A 11 9.71 12.63 -3.90
C GLN A 11 8.84 11.43 -3.48
N LEU A 12 7.70 11.21 -4.13
CA LEU A 12 6.86 10.04 -3.88
C LEU A 12 7.57 8.73 -4.20
N GLU A 13 8.33 8.66 -5.29
CA GLU A 13 9.13 7.48 -5.63
C GLU A 13 10.21 7.21 -4.58
N SER A 14 10.92 8.24 -4.13
CA SER A 14 11.94 8.12 -3.09
C SER A 14 11.33 7.60 -1.79
N ALA A 15 10.18 8.14 -1.38
CA ALA A 15 9.48 7.73 -0.17
C ALA A 15 9.02 6.27 -0.24
N VAL A 16 8.49 5.82 -1.39
CA VAL A 16 8.12 4.41 -1.61
C VAL A 16 9.34 3.50 -1.49
N GLN A 17 10.44 3.83 -2.17
CA GLN A 17 11.64 3.00 -2.13
C GLN A 17 12.23 2.92 -0.71
N GLU A 18 12.22 4.02 0.03
CA GLU A 18 12.68 4.06 1.41
C GLU A 18 11.78 3.21 2.32
N GLN A 19 10.45 3.33 2.18
CA GLN A 19 9.49 2.51 2.89
C GLN A 19 9.68 1.02 2.57
N GLU A 20 9.80 0.64 1.30
CA GLU A 20 10.01 -0.74 0.88
C GLU A 20 11.29 -1.34 1.48
N ARG A 21 12.39 -0.58 1.48
CA ARG A 21 13.65 -1.00 2.10
C ARG A 21 13.51 -1.18 3.61
N ALA A 22 12.85 -0.25 4.29
CA ALA A 22 12.65 -0.31 5.73
C ALA A 22 11.82 -1.53 6.12
N VAL A 23 10.70 -1.78 5.42
CA VAL A 23 9.86 -2.94 5.71
C VAL A 23 10.57 -4.24 5.40
N ASN A 24 11.27 -4.36 4.26
CA ASN A 24 12.06 -5.55 3.95
C ASN A 24 13.12 -5.83 5.04
N ARG A 25 13.73 -4.78 5.59
CA ARG A 25 14.67 -4.92 6.70
C ARG A 25 13.99 -5.40 7.98
N ILE A 26 12.82 -4.86 8.31
CA ILE A 26 12.03 -5.31 9.47
C ILE A 26 11.67 -6.78 9.31
N LEU A 27 11.12 -7.17 8.16
CA LEU A 27 10.74 -8.56 7.86
C LEU A 27 11.93 -9.52 7.97
N GLY A 28 13.08 -9.19 7.39
CA GLY A 28 14.28 -10.00 7.51
C GLY A 28 14.78 -10.12 8.95
N LEU A 29 14.71 -9.06 9.76
CA LEU A 29 15.05 -9.11 11.19
C LEU A 29 14.06 -9.99 11.97
N THR A 30 12.76 -9.90 11.69
CA THR A 30 11.75 -10.73 12.34
C THR A 30 11.91 -12.22 11.99
N GLU A 31 12.26 -12.54 10.75
CA GLU A 31 12.57 -13.91 10.33
C GLU A 31 13.78 -14.48 11.08
N LEU A 32 14.84 -13.67 11.24
CA LEU A 32 15.98 -14.02 12.09
C LEU A 32 15.56 -14.24 13.54
N LEU A 33 14.69 -13.40 14.11
CA LEU A 33 14.22 -13.61 15.48
C LEU A 33 13.44 -14.92 15.62
N ILE A 34 12.61 -15.29 14.63
CA ILE A 34 11.91 -16.58 14.60
C ILE A 34 12.90 -17.75 14.52
N SER A 35 13.98 -17.63 13.75
CA SER A 35 14.96 -18.72 13.59
C SER A 35 15.71 -19.05 14.89
N HIS A 36 15.70 -18.16 15.89
CA HIS A 36 16.29 -18.39 17.22
C HIS A 36 15.33 -19.10 18.19
N ALA A 37 14.24 -19.70 17.70
CA ALA A 37 13.26 -20.44 18.48
C ALA A 37 12.77 -19.66 19.72
N PRO A 38 12.19 -18.46 19.52
CA PRO A 38 11.70 -17.65 20.62
C PRO A 38 10.58 -18.38 21.38
N ASP A 39 10.37 -18.01 22.64
CA ASP A 39 9.24 -18.50 23.41
C ASP A 39 7.91 -18.14 22.72
N ARG A 40 6.83 -18.82 23.12
CA ARG A 40 5.51 -18.66 22.50
C ARG A 40 5.02 -17.21 22.49
N GLN A 41 5.27 -16.45 23.56
CA GLN A 41 4.80 -15.07 23.65
C GLN A 41 5.60 -14.16 22.72
N SER A 42 6.91 -14.33 22.68
CA SER A 42 7.78 -13.60 21.76
C SER A 42 7.46 -13.92 20.30
N ARG A 43 7.19 -15.19 19.98
CA ARG A 43 6.77 -15.61 18.64
C ARG A 43 5.50 -14.90 18.17
N LEU A 44 4.45 -14.87 19.01
CA LEU A 44 3.20 -14.19 18.66
C LEU A 44 3.40 -12.68 18.41
N ARG A 45 4.28 -12.03 19.19
CA ARG A 45 4.62 -10.62 18.97
C ARG A 45 5.37 -10.41 17.65
N ILE A 46 6.28 -11.31 17.30
CA ILE A 46 7.02 -11.22 16.04
C ILE A 46 6.08 -11.43 14.85
N GLU A 47 5.19 -12.42 14.92
CA GLU A 47 4.16 -12.67 13.91
C GLU A 47 3.25 -11.44 13.73
N ALA A 48 2.84 -10.78 14.83
CA ALA A 48 2.06 -9.54 14.76
C ALA A 48 2.83 -8.37 14.11
N ILE A 49 4.15 -8.26 14.31
CA ILE A 49 4.98 -7.26 13.62
C ILE A 49 5.02 -7.54 12.11
N MET A 50 5.20 -8.81 11.73
CA MET A 50 5.19 -9.22 10.32
C MET A 50 3.83 -8.93 9.65
N GLU A 51 2.73 -9.25 10.33
CA GLU A 51 1.37 -8.94 9.85
C GLU A 51 1.15 -7.43 9.71
N SER A 52 1.62 -6.65 10.69
CA SER A 52 1.53 -5.19 10.64
C SER A 52 2.26 -4.60 9.43
N CYS A 53 3.31 -5.26 8.93
CA CYS A 53 4.05 -4.84 7.75
C CYS A 53 3.30 -5.09 6.43
N ALA A 54 2.25 -5.91 6.42
CA ALA A 54 1.45 -6.21 5.22
C ALA A 54 0.77 -4.97 4.62
N PHE A 55 0.63 -3.87 5.38
CA PHE A 55 0.13 -2.59 4.87
C PHE A 55 0.97 -2.04 3.69
N GLN A 56 2.24 -2.44 3.58
CA GLN A 56 3.15 -2.00 2.52
C GLN A 56 2.58 -2.31 1.14
N ASP A 57 1.96 -3.47 0.94
CA ASP A 57 1.44 -3.87 -0.37
C ASP A 57 0.31 -2.95 -0.83
N LEU A 58 -0.63 -2.68 0.06
CA LEU A 58 -1.75 -1.78 -0.22
C LEU A 58 -1.25 -0.34 -0.41
N THR A 59 -0.30 0.10 0.40
CA THR A 59 0.30 1.43 0.32
C THR A 59 1.05 1.62 -1.00
N GLY A 60 1.88 0.65 -1.39
CA GLY A 60 2.60 0.65 -2.66
C GLY A 60 1.66 0.70 -3.87
N GLN A 61 0.56 -0.08 -3.84
CA GLN A 61 -0.46 -0.02 -4.88
C GLN A 61 -1.13 1.35 -4.98
N ARG A 62 -1.51 1.95 -3.84
CA ARG A 62 -2.13 3.29 -3.80
C ARG A 62 -1.18 4.36 -4.32
N ILE A 63 0.09 4.33 -3.93
CA ILE A 63 1.08 5.32 -4.40
C ILE A 63 1.37 5.15 -5.90
N ARG A 64 1.46 3.91 -6.41
CA ARG A 64 1.59 3.66 -7.85
C ARG A 64 0.42 4.26 -8.65
N LYS A 65 -0.81 4.18 -8.14
CA LYS A 65 -2.00 4.82 -8.75
C LYS A 65 -1.89 6.34 -8.75
N VAL A 66 -1.47 6.94 -7.63
CA VAL A 66 -1.26 8.40 -7.53
C VAL A 66 -0.18 8.85 -8.53
N LYS A 67 0.95 8.14 -8.61
CA LYS A 67 2.01 8.43 -9.58
C LYS A 67 1.50 8.38 -11.02
N ALA A 68 0.72 7.35 -11.37
CA ALA A 68 0.16 7.23 -12.71
C ALA A 68 -0.78 8.41 -13.04
N LEU A 69 -1.60 8.83 -12.08
CA LEU A 69 -2.46 10.00 -12.22
C LEU A 69 -1.64 11.28 -12.42
N LEU A 70 -0.66 11.56 -11.54
CA LEU A 70 0.19 12.74 -11.64
C LEU A 70 0.96 12.79 -12.97
N SER A 71 1.45 11.64 -13.44
CA SER A 71 2.11 11.53 -14.74
C SER A 71 1.14 11.88 -15.88
N ARG A 72 -0.10 11.40 -15.83
CA ARG A 72 -1.12 11.75 -16.82
C ARG A 72 -1.50 13.23 -16.79
N LEU A 73 -1.46 13.87 -15.62
CA LEU A 73 -1.70 15.31 -15.51
C LEU A 73 -0.58 16.15 -16.15
N THR A 74 0.67 15.66 -16.19
CA THR A 74 1.76 16.35 -16.90
C THR A 74 1.63 16.33 -18.42
N THR A 75 0.83 15.42 -18.99
CA THR A 75 0.67 15.30 -20.46
C THR A 75 -0.60 15.95 -21.00
N LEU A 76 -1.47 16.45 -20.11
CA LEU A 76 -2.73 17.09 -20.48
C LEU A 76 -2.54 18.59 -20.75
N PRO A 77 -3.25 19.16 -21.76
CA PRO A 77 -3.21 20.59 -22.04
C PRO A 77 -3.66 21.43 -20.82
N PRO A 78 -3.09 22.64 -20.61
CA PRO A 78 -3.55 23.54 -19.55
C PRO A 78 -5.06 23.78 -19.65
N GLY A 79 -5.79 23.63 -18.54
CA GLY A 79 -7.25 23.87 -18.49
C GLY A 79 -8.14 22.67 -18.85
N SER A 80 -7.57 21.52 -19.23
CA SER A 80 -8.34 20.30 -19.55
C SER A 80 -8.67 19.42 -18.33
N VAL A 81 -8.15 19.77 -17.14
CA VAL A 81 -8.33 18.98 -15.92
C VAL A 81 -9.51 19.54 -15.13
N HIS A 82 -10.68 18.93 -15.29
CA HIS A 82 -11.75 19.05 -14.30
C HIS A 82 -11.50 18.01 -13.20
N LEU A 83 -10.88 18.44 -12.09
CA LEU A 83 -10.89 17.66 -10.87
C LEU A 83 -12.33 17.69 -10.32
N ALA A 84 -13.17 16.79 -10.83
CA ALA A 84 -14.41 16.46 -10.13
C ALA A 84 -13.99 16.05 -8.72
N ALA A 85 -14.45 16.79 -7.71
CA ALA A 85 -14.13 16.51 -6.32
C ALA A 85 -14.56 15.06 -6.02
N MET A 86 -13.59 14.14 -6.04
CA MET A 86 -13.86 12.79 -5.60
C MET A 86 -14.17 12.91 -4.10
N PRO A 87 -15.29 12.34 -3.63
CA PRO A 87 -15.62 12.37 -2.22
C PRO A 87 -14.45 11.74 -1.47
N MET A 88 -13.78 12.55 -0.66
CA MET A 88 -12.74 12.09 0.24
C MET A 88 -13.45 11.29 1.33
N VAL A 89 -13.60 9.98 1.12
CA VAL A 89 -14.12 9.09 2.14
C VAL A 89 -13.06 9.08 3.26
N PRO A 90 -13.38 9.56 4.48
CA PRO A 90 -12.46 9.47 5.60
C PRO A 90 -12.08 8.00 5.81
N PRO A 91 -10.88 7.69 6.34
CA PRO A 91 -10.55 6.32 6.70
C PRO A 91 -11.62 5.85 7.69
N ALA A 92 -12.50 4.98 7.22
CA ALA A 92 -13.54 4.38 8.04
C ALA A 92 -12.83 3.54 9.09
N ASP A 93 -13.17 3.83 10.34
CA ASP A 93 -12.93 2.99 11.49
C ASP A 93 -13.30 1.53 11.15
N GLU A 94 -12.51 0.58 11.65
CA GLU A 94 -12.60 -0.83 11.31
C GLU A 94 -14.03 -1.38 11.47
N GLY A 95 -14.74 -1.57 10.36
CA GLY A 95 -16.13 -2.03 10.43
C GLY A 95 -16.87 -2.05 9.10
N GLY A 96 -16.48 -2.94 8.19
CA GLY A 96 -17.33 -3.35 7.06
C GLY A 96 -17.10 -2.60 5.74
N ALA A 97 -16.93 -3.39 4.69
CA ALA A 97 -16.51 -3.04 3.33
C ALA A 97 -17.44 -2.03 2.57
N PRO A 98 -17.03 -1.44 1.42
CA PRO A 98 -16.49 -2.15 0.26
C PRO A 98 -15.18 -1.57 -0.27
N HIS A 99 -14.10 -2.34 -0.12
CA HIS A 99 -12.92 -2.20 -0.97
C HIS A 99 -13.22 -2.77 -2.36
N SER A 100 -12.71 -2.14 -3.41
CA SER A 100 -12.76 -2.62 -4.79
C SER A 100 -11.81 -3.81 -5.02
N GLY A 101 -12.05 -4.90 -4.29
CA GLY A 101 -11.40 -6.19 -4.41
C GLY A 101 -12.37 -7.27 -3.93
N LEU A 102 -12.22 -8.50 -4.45
CA LEU A 102 -13.03 -9.63 -4.02
C LEU A 102 -12.75 -9.92 -2.54
N SER A 103 -13.80 -10.11 -1.75
CA SER A 103 -13.67 -10.64 -0.40
C SER A 103 -13.12 -12.06 -0.44
N GLN A 104 -12.51 -12.52 0.66
CA GLN A 104 -11.97 -13.88 0.76
C GLN A 104 -13.03 -14.94 0.44
N ALA A 105 -14.27 -14.73 0.91
CA ALA A 105 -15.40 -15.61 0.62
C ALA A 105 -15.83 -15.62 -0.87
N GLU A 106 -15.48 -14.58 -1.64
CA GLU A 106 -15.69 -14.53 -3.09
C GLU A 106 -14.52 -15.18 -3.84
N VAL A 107 -13.29 -15.01 -3.36
CA VAL A 107 -12.09 -15.71 -3.88
C VAL A 107 -12.25 -17.22 -3.72
N ASP A 108 -12.65 -17.70 -2.53
CA ASP A 108 -12.84 -19.12 -2.26
C ASP A 108 -13.95 -19.72 -3.13
N ARG A 109 -15.03 -18.96 -3.40
CA ARG A 109 -16.09 -19.37 -4.33
C ARG A 109 -15.65 -19.43 -5.79
N LEU A 110 -14.72 -18.57 -6.20
CA LEU A 110 -14.14 -18.57 -7.55
C LEU A 110 -13.16 -19.75 -7.75
N LEU A 111 -12.36 -20.06 -6.73
CA LEU A 111 -11.35 -21.13 -6.79
C LEU A 111 -11.91 -22.52 -6.48
N GLY A 112 -13.02 -22.62 -5.74
CA GLY A 112 -13.68 -23.88 -5.40
C GLY A 112 -14.56 -24.49 -6.50
N LYS A 113 -14.68 -23.85 -7.68
CA LYS A 113 -15.44 -24.36 -8.84
C LYS A 113 -14.57 -25.12 -9.86
N ARG A 114 -13.72 -26.03 -9.40
CA ARG A 114 -13.01 -26.99 -10.27
C ARG A 114 -13.53 -28.39 -10.06
#